data_AF-A0A3M1VKS0-F1
#
_entry.id   AF-A0A3M1VKS0-F1
#
_cell.length_a   1.000
_cell.length_b   1.000
_cell.length_c   1.000
_cell.angle_alpha   90.00
_cell.angle_beta   90.00
_cell.angle_gamma   90.00
#
_symmetry.space_group_name_H-M   'P 1'
#
loop_
_entity.id
_entity.type
_entity.pdbx_description
1 polymer ?
#
loop_
_entity_poly.entity_id
_entity_poly.type
_entity_poly.pdbx_seq_one_letter_code
_entity_poly.pdbx_strand_id
1 'polypeptide(L)'
;MNISKETRERLQKRLREVTQWLNEHVLRYRPREEITLFDFNINPAQLDGSFKVKFDGEVCPMLFRFSYGNTGNVDVYFPLFVSPLGVPASYGAVSIPKHCEDAIIEAMRKNFPSIKPYGRNQQTGEVIGNHTSLKDRFYKDTDMQTLLERFSNPAFEIRIPLSHNP
;
A
#
# COMPACT_ATOMS: atom_id res chain seq x y z
N MET A 1 -27.45 20.43 13.89
CA MET A 1 -27.29 19.68 15.16
C MET A 1 -26.33 20.48 16.04
N ASN A 2 -26.80 21.11 17.13
CA ASN A 2 -25.94 21.88 18.03
C ASN A 2 -25.31 20.95 19.05
N ILE A 3 -23.99 20.81 19.00
CA ILE A 3 -23.23 19.99 19.95
C ILE A 3 -23.06 20.78 21.26
N SER A 4 -23.27 20.13 22.41
CA SER A 4 -23.13 20.81 23.72
C SER A 4 -21.69 21.28 23.95
N LYS A 5 -21.52 22.33 24.76
CA LYS A 5 -20.19 22.86 25.15
C LYS A 5 -19.30 21.75 25.74
N GLU A 6 -19.85 20.93 26.63
CA GLU A 6 -19.16 19.79 27.24
C GLU A 6 -18.72 18.74 26.20
N THR A 7 -19.57 18.44 25.22
CA THR A 7 -19.21 17.52 24.13
C THR A 7 -18.07 18.09 23.29
N ARG A 8 -18.09 19.40 23.01
CA ARG A 8 -17.04 20.09 22.26
C ARG A 8 -15.70 20.07 23.00
N GLU A 9 -15.72 20.33 24.31
CA GLU A 9 -14.52 20.29 25.15
C GLU A 9 -13.92 18.87 25.22
N ARG A 10 -14.76 17.84 25.36
CA ARG A 10 -14.34 16.43 25.33
C ARG A 10 -13.70 16.05 24.00
N LEU A 11 -14.29 16.46 22.88
CA LEU A 11 -13.74 16.21 21.55
C LEU A 11 -12.40 16.92 21.34
N GLN A 12 -12.28 18.17 21.76
CA GLN A 12 -11.01 18.92 21.69
C GLN A 12 -9.92 18.28 22.53
N LYS A 13 -10.24 17.79 23.74
CA LYS A 13 -9.29 17.08 24.58
C LYS A 13 -8.78 15.80 23.88
N ARG A 14 -9.69 14.97 23.38
CA ARG A 14 -9.34 13.74 22.64
C ARG A 14 -8.51 14.02 21.39
N LEU A 15 -8.85 15.07 20.65
CA LEU A 15 -8.07 15.47 19.46
C LEU A 15 -6.64 15.84 19.84
N ARG A 16 -6.43 16.57 20.94
CA ARG A 16 -5.09 16.92 21.44
C ARG A 16 -4.30 15.68 21.86
N GLU A 17 -4.93 14.76 22.61
CA GLU A 17 -4.30 13.50 23.04
C GLU A 17 -3.85 12.65 21.85
N VAL A 18 -4.73 12.47 20.85
CA VAL A 18 -4.38 11.74 19.62
C VAL A 18 -3.29 12.45 18.84
N THR A 19 -3.35 13.78 18.71
CA THR A 19 -2.33 14.55 17.97
C THR A 19 -0.96 14.41 18.62
N GLN A 20 -0.89 14.50 19.95
CA GLN A 20 0.35 14.29 20.69
C GLN A 20 0.88 12.87 20.49
N TRP A 21 0.02 11.88 20.67
CA TRP A 21 0.40 10.48 20.48
C TRP A 21 0.94 10.22 19.07
N LEU A 22 0.29 10.76 18.02
CA LEU A 22 0.75 10.63 16.64
C LEU A 22 2.12 11.29 16.42
N ASN A 23 2.41 12.42 17.07
CA ASN A 23 3.72 13.05 16.95
C ASN A 23 4.84 12.18 17.52
N GLU A 24 4.54 11.35 18.52
CA GLU A 24 5.50 10.46 19.18
C GLU A 24 5.65 9.12 18.44
N HIS A 25 4.61 8.64 17.76
CA HIS A 25 4.55 7.27 17.23
C HIS A 25 4.62 7.16 15.70
N VAL A 26 4.32 8.23 14.96
CA VAL A 26 4.44 8.22 13.49
C VAL A 26 5.91 8.27 13.09
N LEU A 27 6.35 7.28 12.33
CA LEU A 27 7.70 7.24 11.78
C LEU A 27 7.79 8.19 10.59
N ARG A 28 8.75 9.11 10.61
CA ARG A 28 8.89 10.15 9.59
C ARG A 28 10.19 9.96 8.83
N TYR A 29 10.07 9.63 7.54
CA TYR A 29 11.23 9.53 6.64
C TYR A 29 11.18 10.63 5.58
N ARG A 30 12.35 11.08 5.16
CA ARG A 30 12.52 11.99 4.01
C ARG A 30 13.67 11.47 3.15
N PRO A 31 13.47 10.30 2.50
CA PRO A 31 14.54 9.71 1.70
C PRO A 31 14.94 10.65 0.57
N ARG A 32 16.23 10.66 0.22
CA ARG A 32 16.80 11.53 -0.82
C ARG A 32 17.54 10.77 -1.90
N GLU A 33 17.95 9.54 -1.64
CA GLU A 33 18.82 8.78 -2.53
C GLU A 33 18.07 7.59 -3.13
N GLU A 34 17.50 6.73 -2.28
CA GLU A 34 16.89 5.49 -2.73
C GLU A 34 15.78 5.01 -1.79
N ILE A 35 14.74 4.41 -2.38
CA ILE A 35 13.77 3.57 -1.67
C ILE A 35 13.94 2.13 -2.14
N THR A 36 14.10 1.19 -1.22
CA THR A 36 14.19 -0.24 -1.53
C THR A 36 12.96 -0.98 -1.02
N LEU A 37 12.24 -1.68 -1.90
CA LEU A 37 11.16 -2.61 -1.51
C LEU A 37 11.73 -4.03 -1.49
N PHE A 38 11.51 -4.78 -0.43
CA PHE A 38 12.15 -6.09 -0.24
C PHE A 38 11.33 -6.99 0.68
N ASP A 39 11.76 -8.26 0.80
CA ASP A 39 11.15 -9.26 1.68
C ASP A 39 9.64 -9.39 1.43
N PHE A 40 9.30 -9.69 0.17
CA PHE A 40 7.94 -9.84 -0.28
C PHE A 40 7.36 -11.16 0.22
N ASN A 41 6.21 -11.09 0.88
CA ASN A 41 5.39 -12.23 1.24
C ASN A 41 4.10 -12.16 0.44
N ILE A 42 3.92 -13.08 -0.50
CA ILE A 42 2.77 -13.14 -1.42
C ILE A 42 1.89 -14.32 -1.05
N ASN A 43 0.60 -14.08 -0.93
CA ASN A 43 -0.44 -15.09 -0.88
C ASN A 43 -0.92 -15.40 -2.31
N PRO A 44 -0.58 -16.57 -2.88
CA PRO A 44 -0.91 -16.88 -4.28
C PRO A 44 -2.42 -17.00 -4.54
N ALA A 45 -3.22 -17.31 -3.52
CA ALA A 45 -4.65 -17.53 -3.68
C ALA A 45 -5.43 -16.22 -3.89
N GLN A 46 -4.99 -15.14 -3.23
CA GLN A 46 -5.64 -13.82 -3.28
C GLN A 46 -4.80 -12.77 -4.01
N LEU A 47 -3.57 -13.13 -4.42
CA LEU A 47 -2.55 -12.22 -4.96
C LEU A 47 -2.46 -10.91 -4.18
N ASP A 48 -2.50 -11.05 -2.87
CA ASP A 48 -2.24 -10.02 -1.89
C ASP A 48 -1.01 -10.38 -1.07
N GLY A 49 -0.55 -9.44 -0.26
CA GLY A 49 0.65 -9.69 0.50
C GLY A 49 1.18 -8.49 1.23
N SER A 50 2.45 -8.60 1.58
CA SER A 50 3.20 -7.56 2.27
C SER A 50 4.64 -7.51 1.80
N PHE A 51 5.29 -6.37 2.05
CA PHE A 51 6.71 -6.16 1.81
C PHE A 51 7.26 -5.18 2.86
N LYS A 52 8.58 -5.18 3.00
CA LYS A 52 9.34 -4.22 3.81
C LYS A 52 9.92 -3.13 2.93
N VAL A 53 10.20 -1.99 3.53
CA VAL A 53 10.77 -0.82 2.85
C VAL A 53 12.02 -0.35 3.56
N LYS A 54 13.06 -0.04 2.80
CA LYS A 54 14.22 0.73 3.27
C LYS A 54 14.14 2.13 2.69
N PHE A 55 14.44 3.13 3.51
CA PHE A 55 14.57 4.53 3.13
C PHE A 55 16.03 4.94 3.29
N ASP A 56 16.74 5.22 2.20
CA ASP A 56 18.19 5.49 2.21
C ASP A 56 18.99 4.42 2.98
N GLY A 57 18.61 3.15 2.82
CA GLY A 57 19.23 2.00 3.50
C GLY A 57 18.69 1.69 4.91
N GLU A 58 17.96 2.61 5.55
CA GLU A 58 17.34 2.37 6.87
C GLU A 58 16.06 1.56 6.73
N VAL A 59 15.99 0.40 7.41
CA VAL A 59 14.81 -0.48 7.38
C VAL A 59 13.68 0.14 8.19
N CYS A 60 12.55 0.41 7.52
CA CYS A 60 11.31 0.76 8.20
C CYS A 60 10.76 -0.48 8.94
N PRO A 61 10.45 -0.38 10.24
CA PRO A 61 9.95 -1.51 11.02
C PRO A 61 8.48 -1.86 10.70
N MET A 62 7.79 -1.03 9.92
CA MET A 62 6.39 -1.24 9.55
C MET A 62 6.26 -2.03 8.25
N LEU A 63 5.25 -2.89 8.16
CA LEU A 63 4.93 -3.66 6.95
C LEU A 63 3.97 -2.91 6.04
N PHE A 64 4.34 -2.83 4.76
CA PHE A 64 3.49 -2.32 3.69
C PHE A 64 2.72 -3.49 3.11
N ARG A 65 1.50 -3.24 2.63
CA ARG A 65 0.66 -4.28 2.02
C ARG A 65 0.33 -3.95 0.58
N PHE A 66 -0.03 -4.97 -0.17
CA PHE A 66 -0.54 -4.81 -1.52
C PHE A 66 -1.65 -5.82 -1.80
N SER A 67 -2.50 -5.53 -2.78
CA SER A 67 -3.45 -6.50 -3.33
C SER A 67 -3.85 -6.12 -4.75
N TYR A 68 -4.37 -7.09 -5.51
CA TYR A 68 -5.07 -6.78 -6.75
C TYR A 68 -6.51 -6.37 -6.47
N GLY A 69 -6.83 -5.13 -6.85
CA GLY A 69 -8.17 -4.58 -6.72
C GLY A 69 -9.10 -4.88 -7.91
N ASN A 70 -10.19 -4.10 -7.95
CA ASN A 70 -11.15 -4.08 -9.05
C ASN A 70 -10.65 -3.31 -10.28
N THR A 71 -9.61 -2.49 -10.13
CA THR A 71 -9.05 -1.62 -11.19
C THR A 71 -8.15 -2.35 -12.18
N GLY A 72 -7.75 -3.60 -11.86
CA GLY A 72 -6.81 -4.37 -12.67
C GLY A 72 -5.34 -4.04 -12.44
N ASN A 73 -5.03 -3.09 -11.55
CA ASN A 73 -3.67 -2.81 -11.10
C ASN A 73 -3.45 -3.30 -9.67
N VAL A 74 -2.18 -3.45 -9.29
CA VAL A 74 -1.82 -3.64 -7.88
C VAL A 74 -2.04 -2.33 -7.13
N ASP A 75 -2.76 -2.42 -6.01
CA ASP A 75 -2.95 -1.36 -5.05
C ASP A 75 -1.95 -1.53 -3.90
N VAL A 76 -1.41 -0.41 -3.41
CA VAL A 76 -0.45 -0.39 -2.30
C VAL A 76 -1.10 0.27 -1.09
N TYR A 77 -1.00 -0.38 0.06
CA TYR A 77 -1.54 0.09 1.33
C TYR A 77 -0.40 0.39 2.28
N PHE A 78 -0.30 1.67 2.63
CA PHE A 78 0.69 2.18 3.57
C PHE A 78 0.31 1.80 5.01
N PRO A 79 1.29 1.61 5.91
CA PRO A 79 1.02 1.28 7.30
C PRO A 79 0.14 2.33 7.99
N LEU A 80 -0.85 1.86 8.76
CA LEU A 80 -1.82 2.71 9.45
C LEU A 80 -1.98 2.25 10.91
N PHE A 81 -2.11 3.20 11.83
CA PHE A 81 -2.67 2.94 13.15
C PHE A 81 -4.19 2.90 13.05
N VAL A 82 -4.78 1.78 13.44
CA VAL A 82 -6.24 1.62 13.49
C VAL A 82 -6.72 1.95 14.88
N SER A 83 -7.57 2.96 14.95
CA SER A 83 -8.23 3.43 16.16
C SER A 83 -7.32 3.76 17.35
N PRO A 84 -6.28 4.60 17.19
CA PRO A 84 -5.39 4.94 18.28
C PRO A 84 -6.16 5.61 19.42
N LEU A 85 -5.84 5.22 20.66
CA LEU A 85 -6.52 5.68 21.88
C LEU A 85 -8.05 5.48 21.86
N GLY A 86 -8.54 4.49 21.11
CA GLY A 86 -9.97 4.16 21.01
C GLY A 86 -10.80 5.18 20.20
N VAL A 87 -10.16 6.05 19.43
CA VAL A 87 -10.85 6.94 18.48
C VAL A 87 -11.16 6.15 17.21
N PRO A 88 -12.40 6.10 16.68
CA PRO A 88 -12.74 5.30 15.51
C PRO A 88 -12.25 5.93 14.19
N ALA A 89 -10.94 6.05 14.04
CA ALA A 89 -10.27 6.62 12.89
C ALA A 89 -8.92 5.93 12.64
N SER A 90 -8.46 5.96 11.39
CA SER A 90 -7.15 5.44 11.01
C SER A 90 -6.19 6.58 10.68
N TYR A 91 -4.93 6.44 11.08
CA TYR A 91 -3.88 7.44 10.85
C TYR A 91 -2.65 6.79 10.24
N GLY A 92 -1.95 7.47 9.33
CA GLY A 92 -0.72 6.96 8.74
C GLY A 92 0.33 6.70 9.82
N ALA A 93 0.85 5.47 9.89
CA ALA A 93 1.90 5.11 10.83
C ALA A 93 3.30 5.47 10.30
N VAL A 94 3.39 5.71 9.00
CA VAL A 94 4.59 6.19 8.31
C VAL A 94 4.24 7.46 7.53
N SER A 95 5.07 8.49 7.65
CA SER A 95 4.96 9.75 6.93
C SER A 95 6.18 9.92 6.04
N ILE A 96 5.95 9.96 4.73
CA ILE A 96 6.96 10.23 3.70
C ILE A 96 6.44 11.32 2.74
N PRO A 97 7.32 11.99 1.97
CA PRO A 97 6.87 12.91 0.92
C PRO A 97 5.98 12.23 -0.12
N LYS A 98 5.00 12.97 -0.66
CA LYS A 98 4.05 12.43 -1.67
C LYS A 98 4.74 11.79 -2.87
N HIS A 99 5.80 12.41 -3.39
CA HIS A 99 6.55 11.87 -4.52
C HIS A 99 7.20 10.51 -4.21
N CYS A 100 7.56 10.24 -2.94
CA CYS A 100 8.06 8.94 -2.52
C CYS A 100 6.94 7.90 -2.51
N GLU A 101 5.74 8.25 -2.05
CA GLU A 101 4.57 7.36 -2.12
C GLU A 101 4.26 6.99 -3.57
N ASP A 102 4.25 7.99 -4.46
CA ASP A 102 3.97 7.81 -5.88
C ASP A 102 5.03 6.91 -6.53
N ALA A 103 6.31 7.10 -6.19
CA ALA A 103 7.39 6.27 -6.68
C ALA A 103 7.27 4.80 -6.22
N ILE A 104 6.85 4.55 -4.98
CA ILE A 104 6.56 3.19 -4.48
C ILE A 104 5.41 2.56 -5.28
N ILE A 105 4.31 3.28 -5.46
CA ILE A 105 3.14 2.80 -6.21
C ILE A 105 3.51 2.49 -7.66
N GLU A 106 4.25 3.39 -8.30
CA GLU A 106 4.69 3.21 -9.69
C GLU A 106 5.64 2.01 -9.82
N ALA A 107 6.59 1.86 -8.90
CA ALA A 107 7.50 0.73 -8.89
C ALA A 107 6.77 -0.59 -8.71
N MET A 108 5.76 -0.64 -7.84
CA MET A 108 4.88 -1.81 -7.69
C MET A 108 4.13 -2.09 -9.00
N ARG A 109 3.50 -1.09 -9.62
CA ARG A 109 2.79 -1.27 -10.90
C ARG A 109 3.70 -1.69 -12.07
N LYS A 110 4.98 -1.33 -12.06
CA LYS A 110 5.95 -1.79 -13.06
C LYS A 110 6.37 -3.26 -12.86
N ASN A 111 6.37 -3.73 -11.61
CA ASN A 111 6.84 -5.06 -11.27
C ASN A 111 5.73 -6.11 -11.19
N PHE A 112 4.48 -5.66 -11.06
CA PHE A 112 3.28 -6.50 -11.05
C PHE A 112 2.54 -6.32 -12.39
N PRO A 113 2.19 -7.40 -13.10
CA PRO A 113 1.45 -7.29 -14.35
C PRO A 113 0.04 -6.72 -14.12
N SER A 114 -0.48 -5.98 -15.09
CA SER A 114 -1.89 -5.60 -15.08
C SER A 114 -2.77 -6.82 -15.39
N ILE A 115 -3.95 -6.87 -14.79
CA ILE A 115 -4.96 -7.91 -15.01
C ILE A 115 -6.28 -7.27 -15.47
N LYS A 116 -7.18 -8.08 -16.04
CA LYS A 116 -8.52 -7.65 -16.43
C LYS A 116 -9.24 -6.99 -15.24
N PRO A 117 -9.70 -5.74 -15.38
CA PRO A 117 -10.47 -5.06 -14.34
C PRO A 117 -11.86 -5.68 -14.21
N TYR A 118 -12.55 -5.36 -13.12
CA TYR A 118 -13.97 -5.69 -12.98
C TYR A 118 -14.81 -4.89 -13.96
N GLY A 119 -15.94 -5.46 -14.35
CA GLY A 119 -16.90 -4.87 -15.27
C GLY A 119 -17.09 -5.72 -16.52
N ARG A 120 -17.76 -5.12 -17.51
CA ARG A 120 -18.05 -5.76 -18.78
C ARG A 120 -17.08 -5.28 -19.85
N ASN A 121 -16.38 -6.21 -20.48
CA ASN A 121 -15.61 -5.92 -21.68
C ASN A 121 -16.59 -5.52 -22.80
N GLN A 122 -16.43 -4.30 -23.34
CA GLN A 122 -17.35 -3.75 -24.36
C GLN A 122 -17.23 -4.46 -25.71
N GLN A 123 -16.09 -5.08 -26.01
CA GLN A 123 -15.84 -5.76 -27.28
C GLN A 123 -16.29 -7.22 -27.23
N THR A 124 -15.94 -7.95 -26.16
CA THR A 124 -16.22 -9.40 -26.05
C THR A 124 -17.53 -9.70 -25.32
N GLY A 125 -18.07 -8.73 -24.58
CA GLY A 125 -19.23 -8.93 -23.71
C GLY A 125 -18.94 -9.71 -22.42
N GLU A 126 -17.72 -10.19 -22.23
CA GLU A 126 -17.25 -10.90 -21.03
C GLU A 126 -17.46 -10.02 -19.78
N VAL A 127 -17.99 -10.62 -18.71
CA VAL A 127 -18.20 -9.95 -17.43
C VAL A 127 -17.19 -10.49 -16.42
N ILE A 128 -16.33 -9.61 -15.93
CA ILE A 128 -15.39 -9.91 -14.84
C ILE A 128 -15.98 -9.35 -13.54
N GLY A 129 -16.10 -10.21 -12.54
CA GLY A 129 -16.59 -9.81 -11.22
C GLY A 129 -16.07 -10.71 -10.12
N ASN A 130 -16.71 -10.65 -8.94
CA ASN A 130 -16.26 -11.40 -7.76
C ASN A 130 -16.24 -12.93 -7.93
N HIS A 131 -16.92 -13.48 -8.94
CA HIS A 131 -16.95 -14.90 -9.25
C HIS A 131 -15.81 -15.33 -10.19
N THR A 132 -15.13 -14.38 -10.83
CA THR A 132 -14.00 -14.65 -11.72
C THR A 132 -12.74 -14.81 -10.89
N SER A 133 -12.03 -15.94 -11.03
CA SER A 133 -10.79 -16.15 -10.29
C SER A 133 -9.73 -15.13 -10.73
N LEU A 134 -8.79 -14.80 -9.83
CA LEU A 134 -7.68 -13.92 -10.19
C LEU A 134 -6.82 -14.47 -11.33
N LYS A 135 -6.66 -15.80 -11.41
CA LYS A 135 -5.91 -16.44 -12.48
C LYS A 135 -6.53 -16.17 -13.85
N ASP A 136 -7.86 -16.25 -13.97
CA ASP A 136 -8.58 -16.02 -15.23
C ASP A 136 -8.60 -14.54 -15.64
N ARG A 137 -8.21 -13.66 -14.72
CA ARG A 137 -8.06 -12.22 -14.97
C ARG A 137 -6.71 -11.86 -15.60
N PHE A 138 -5.72 -12.74 -15.61
CA PHE A 138 -4.46 -12.43 -16.31
C PHE A 138 -4.67 -12.41 -17.83
N TYR A 139 -3.90 -11.55 -18.52
CA TYR A 139 -3.92 -11.51 -19.99
C TYR A 139 -3.12 -12.66 -20.60
N LYS A 140 -2.10 -13.16 -19.90
CA LYS A 140 -1.31 -14.33 -20.31
C LYS A 140 -1.28 -15.36 -19.19
N ASP A 141 -1.42 -16.63 -19.56
CA ASP A 141 -1.46 -17.75 -18.60
C ASP A 141 -0.17 -17.87 -17.77
N THR A 142 0.96 -17.39 -18.31
CA THR A 142 2.27 -17.46 -17.66
C THR A 142 2.51 -16.34 -16.65
N ASP A 143 1.79 -15.22 -16.73
CA ASP A 143 2.11 -14.00 -15.97
C ASP A 143 2.04 -14.24 -14.45
N MET A 144 1.04 -15.01 -13.99
CA MET A 144 0.91 -15.36 -12.57
C MET A 144 2.09 -16.20 -12.09
N GLN A 145 2.50 -17.20 -12.88
CA GLN A 145 3.61 -18.07 -12.52
C GLN A 145 4.93 -17.29 -12.49
N THR A 146 5.21 -16.47 -13.51
CA THR A 146 6.40 -15.61 -13.57
C THR A 146 6.45 -14.62 -12.40
N LEU A 147 5.30 -14.08 -11.99
CA LEU A 147 5.19 -13.23 -10.80
C LEU A 147 5.61 -14.00 -9.54
N LEU A 148 5.00 -15.15 -9.29
CA LEU A 148 5.27 -15.96 -8.10
C LEU A 148 6.72 -16.46 -8.06
N GLU A 149 7.28 -16.87 -9.19
CA GLU A 149 8.68 -17.28 -9.31
C GLU A 149 9.63 -16.12 -8.96
N ARG A 150 9.38 -14.93 -9.51
CA ARG A 150 10.20 -13.74 -9.23
C ARG A 150 10.23 -13.41 -7.74
N PHE A 151 9.07 -13.39 -7.10
CA PHE A 151 8.93 -12.98 -5.71
C PHE A 151 9.17 -14.12 -4.70
N SER A 152 9.33 -15.37 -5.16
CA SER A 152 9.79 -16.47 -4.30
C SER A 152 11.29 -16.40 -3.98
N ASN A 153 12.05 -15.60 -4.73
CA ASN A 153 13.45 -15.33 -4.43
C ASN A 153 13.56 -14.35 -3.24
N PRO A 154 14.08 -14.77 -2.08
CA PRO A 154 14.19 -13.89 -0.89
C PRO A 154 15.18 -12.73 -1.09
N ALA A 155 16.07 -12.82 -2.07
CA ALA A 155 17.01 -11.75 -2.42
C ALA A 155 16.42 -10.75 -3.44
N PHE A 156 15.17 -10.94 -3.89
CA PHE A 156 14.53 -10.00 -4.81
C PHE A 156 14.24 -8.67 -4.10
N GLU A 157 14.78 -7.60 -4.67
CA GLU A 157 14.57 -6.22 -4.22
C GLU A 157 14.15 -5.35 -5.41
N ILE A 158 13.28 -4.38 -5.15
CA ILE A 158 12.96 -3.31 -6.10
C ILE A 158 13.65 -2.05 -5.58
N ARG A 159 14.64 -1.55 -6.32
CA ARG A 159 15.37 -0.33 -5.99
C ARG A 159 14.84 0.85 -6.80
N ILE A 160 14.49 1.91 -6.09
CA ILE A 160 13.86 3.11 -6.64
C ILE A 160 14.81 4.27 -6.37
N PRO A 161 15.70 4.61 -7.32
CA PRO A 161 16.55 5.79 -7.17
C PRO A 161 15.66 7.04 -7.19
N LEU A 162 15.85 7.91 -6.20
CA LEU A 162 15.18 9.19 -6.14
C LEU A 162 16.05 10.21 -6.88
N SER A 163 15.58 10.67 -8.03
CA SER A 163 16.21 11.82 -8.68
C SER A 163 16.08 13.04 -7.77
N HIS A 164 17.19 13.73 -7.51
CA HIS A 164 17.16 15.07 -6.93
C HIS A 164 16.33 15.96 -7.87
N ASN A 165 15.05 16.16 -7.55
CA ASN A 165 14.35 17.32 -8.09
C ASN A 165 14.86 18.51 -7.26
N PRO A 166 15.59 19.46 -7.87
CA PRO A 166 16.17 20.60 -7.19
C PRO A 166 15.12 21.47 -6.48
#